data_AF-A0A7C4HQ99-F1
#
_entry.id   AF-A0A7C4HQ99-F1
#
_cell.length_a   1.000
_cell.length_b   1.000
_cell.length_c   1.000
_cell.angle_alpha   90.00
_cell.angle_beta   90.00
_cell.angle_gamma   90.00
#
_symmetry.space_group_name_H-M   'P 1'
#
loop_
_entity.id
_entity.type
_entity.pdbx_description
1 polymer ?
#
loop_
_entity_poly.entity_id
_entity_poly.type
_entity_poly.pdbx_seq_one_letter_code
_entity_poly.pdbx_strand_id
1 'polypeptide(L)'
;MNPAGRWKEILRPYYLRWIYFPLAPGAEPPAFRLCWRHPFEKLGAGRSAGGPLEAFAGPSHAPDVILYPMTDWHTRIQRSQQLARAFAALGHRVLYLNPHLGRQFDTVPLFDREHRVSCLAGNIAELHVRLPREPVFHHRRLSAAEARIVAAAIERLTERIGPRPALQLVSFPVWMETAGWLRREHGFPVIYDCHDLLEGFPNVAPGLLEAEQDALAAADLVLFSSRFLAEHWLERRPEIEAKMLLVRNAADAWSAGPWLMRVLRNLCLDRVRQRSRRVECPLNEEVAVSDADAAPDAADERRRAVLLWDAVAGLTPLQRGAVVLRYRHDLPYVEIAEQLGKSVDHVGVLLHQALNVLRASPALRAEVLS
;
A
#
# COMPACT_ATOMS: atom_id res chain seq x y z
N MET A 1 -19.70 23.20 0.43
CA MET A 1 -19.74 23.24 -1.05
C MET A 1 -20.91 24.12 -1.50
N ASN A 2 -20.68 25.11 -2.35
CA ASN A 2 -21.74 25.98 -2.90
C ASN A 2 -22.73 25.13 -3.76
N PRO A 3 -24.06 25.34 -3.67
CA PRO A 3 -25.06 24.66 -4.50
C PRO A 3 -24.74 24.61 -6.00
N ALA A 4 -24.16 25.68 -6.58
CA ALA A 4 -23.76 25.69 -7.99
C ALA A 4 -22.67 24.64 -8.33
N GLY A 5 -21.71 24.44 -7.42
CA GLY A 5 -20.67 23.43 -7.58
C GLY A 5 -21.22 22.00 -7.54
N ARG A 6 -22.23 21.76 -6.69
CA ARG A 6 -22.91 20.47 -6.58
C ARG A 6 -23.63 20.09 -7.88
N TRP A 7 -24.34 21.02 -8.49
CA TRP A 7 -25.01 20.81 -9.78
C TRP A 7 -24.02 20.52 -10.90
N LYS A 8 -22.89 21.24 -10.93
CA LYS A 8 -21.83 21.00 -11.91
C LYS A 8 -21.29 19.59 -11.83
N GLU A 9 -21.10 19.01 -10.64
CA GLU A 9 -20.64 17.61 -10.49
C GLU A 9 -21.68 16.56 -10.90
N ILE A 10 -22.97 16.86 -10.72
CA ILE A 10 -24.07 15.96 -11.10
C ILE A 10 -24.27 15.95 -12.63
N LEU A 11 -24.11 17.11 -13.28
CA LEU A 11 -24.24 17.25 -14.73
C LEU A 11 -22.98 16.83 -15.48
N ARG A 12 -21.81 16.86 -14.81
CA ARG A 12 -20.50 16.50 -15.38
C ARG A 12 -20.49 15.17 -16.13
N PRO A 13 -21.05 14.08 -15.57
CA PRO A 13 -21.10 12.82 -16.27
C PRO A 13 -21.74 12.88 -17.65
N TYR A 14 -22.78 13.72 -17.82
CA TYR A 14 -23.59 13.79 -19.02
C TYR A 14 -23.00 14.78 -20.03
N TYR A 15 -22.66 15.99 -19.59
CA TYR A 15 -22.16 17.02 -20.50
C TYR A 15 -20.76 16.68 -21.04
N LEU A 16 -19.87 16.09 -20.23
CA LEU A 16 -18.50 15.78 -20.69
C LEU A 16 -18.54 14.77 -21.84
N ARG A 17 -19.29 13.69 -21.67
CA ARG A 17 -19.34 12.55 -22.59
C ARG A 17 -20.04 12.86 -23.90
N TRP A 18 -21.18 13.55 -23.85
CA TRP A 18 -22.05 13.71 -25.02
C TRP A 18 -22.00 15.09 -25.66
N ILE A 19 -21.39 16.08 -25.00
CA ILE A 19 -21.32 17.44 -25.52
C ILE A 19 -19.87 17.89 -25.63
N TYR A 20 -19.15 17.98 -24.50
CA TYR A 20 -17.84 18.63 -24.47
C TYR A 20 -16.75 17.86 -25.22
N PHE A 21 -16.54 16.57 -24.93
CA PHE A 21 -15.51 15.78 -25.62
C PHE A 21 -15.82 15.53 -27.11
N PRO A 22 -17.09 15.31 -27.52
CA PRO A 22 -17.42 15.28 -28.95
C PRO A 22 -17.13 16.60 -29.68
N LEU A 23 -17.39 17.76 -29.05
CA LEU A 23 -17.13 19.08 -29.64
C LEU A 23 -15.65 19.49 -29.57
N ALA A 24 -14.91 18.99 -28.59
CA ALA A 24 -13.49 19.26 -28.40
C ALA A 24 -12.71 17.96 -28.09
N PRO A 25 -12.49 17.08 -29.09
CA PRO A 25 -11.83 15.79 -28.87
C PRO A 25 -10.42 15.91 -28.28
N GLY A 26 -9.69 16.98 -28.59
CA GLY A 26 -8.36 17.26 -28.05
C GLY A 26 -8.34 17.68 -26.57
N ALA A 27 -9.50 17.97 -25.97
CA ALA A 27 -9.62 18.32 -24.56
C ALA A 27 -9.81 17.10 -23.64
N GLU A 28 -10.07 15.91 -24.19
CA GLU A 28 -10.19 14.68 -23.43
C GLU A 28 -8.79 14.15 -23.04
N PRO A 29 -8.48 13.99 -21.75
CA PRO A 29 -7.21 13.41 -21.33
C PRO A 29 -7.05 12.00 -21.91
N PRO A 30 -5.93 11.68 -22.61
CA PRO A 30 -5.74 10.37 -23.23
C PRO A 30 -5.88 9.20 -22.24
N ALA A 31 -5.50 9.42 -20.98
CA ALA A 31 -5.65 8.46 -19.89
C ALA A 31 -7.08 7.92 -19.69
N PHE A 32 -8.11 8.70 -20.04
CA PHE A 32 -9.50 8.28 -19.92
C PHE A 32 -9.84 7.13 -20.88
N ARG A 33 -9.10 7.02 -22.00
CA ARG A 33 -9.27 5.93 -22.97
C ARG A 33 -8.20 4.86 -22.83
N LEU A 34 -6.97 5.24 -22.48
CA LEU A 34 -5.84 4.30 -22.37
C LEU A 34 -6.09 3.22 -21.31
N CYS A 35 -6.73 3.55 -20.19
CA CYS A 35 -7.05 2.58 -19.15
C CYS A 35 -7.89 1.40 -19.65
N TRP A 36 -8.78 1.62 -20.61
CA TRP A 36 -9.66 0.58 -21.17
C TRP A 36 -9.01 -0.29 -22.23
N ARG A 37 -7.74 -0.05 -22.58
CA ARG A 37 -6.97 -0.97 -23.43
C ARG A 37 -6.55 -2.22 -22.67
N HIS A 38 -6.54 -2.17 -21.34
CA HIS A 38 -6.33 -3.35 -20.50
C HIS A 38 -7.65 -4.11 -20.36
N PRO A 39 -7.63 -5.45 -20.48
CA PRO A 39 -8.79 -6.27 -20.17
C PRO A 39 -9.31 -5.98 -18.76
N PHE A 40 -10.62 -5.74 -18.64
CA PHE A 40 -11.26 -5.41 -17.38
C PHE A 40 -12.48 -6.31 -17.12
N GLU A 41 -12.80 -6.49 -15.84
CA GLU A 41 -14.00 -7.18 -15.38
C GLU A 41 -14.94 -6.22 -14.63
N LYS A 42 -16.24 -6.52 -14.65
CA LYS A 42 -17.20 -5.90 -13.74
C LYS A 42 -17.03 -6.46 -12.34
N LEU A 43 -16.99 -5.59 -11.33
CA LEU A 43 -16.71 -6.04 -9.97
C LEU A 43 -17.86 -6.89 -9.37
N GLY A 44 -19.12 -6.59 -9.69
CA GLY A 44 -20.29 -7.37 -9.30
C GLY A 44 -20.57 -8.59 -10.17
N ALA A 45 -19.83 -8.80 -11.26
CA ALA A 45 -19.89 -10.06 -11.99
C ALA A 45 -19.13 -11.15 -11.22
N GLY A 46 -19.59 -12.40 -11.34
CA GLY A 46 -18.86 -13.57 -10.81
C GLY A 46 -17.45 -13.65 -11.40
N ARG A 47 -16.55 -14.37 -10.71
CA ARG A 47 -15.17 -14.57 -11.19
C ARG A 47 -15.20 -15.30 -12.53
N SER A 48 -14.66 -14.69 -13.58
CA SER A 48 -14.52 -15.35 -14.89
C SER A 48 -13.27 -16.22 -14.89
N ALA A 49 -13.39 -17.48 -15.31
CA ALA A 49 -12.23 -18.27 -15.71
C ALA A 49 -11.53 -17.56 -16.89
N GLY A 50 -10.20 -17.48 -16.87
CA GLY A 50 -9.37 -16.69 -17.77
C GLY A 50 -9.40 -15.18 -17.53
N GLY A 51 -10.02 -14.71 -16.43
CA GLY A 51 -10.26 -13.30 -16.18
C GLY A 51 -9.01 -12.54 -15.68
N PRO A 52 -8.92 -11.21 -15.89
CA PRO A 52 -7.94 -10.32 -15.27
C PRO A 52 -7.59 -10.62 -13.81
N LEU A 53 -8.55 -11.05 -12.99
CA LEU A 53 -8.35 -11.34 -11.57
C LEU A 53 -7.86 -12.75 -11.24
N GLU A 54 -7.77 -13.64 -12.22
CA GLU A 54 -7.23 -14.98 -12.03
C GLU A 54 -5.71 -14.93 -11.87
N ALA A 55 -5.02 -14.22 -12.76
CA ALA A 55 -3.57 -14.02 -12.70
C ALA A 55 -3.10 -13.17 -11.49
N PHE A 56 -3.98 -12.33 -10.95
CA PHE A 56 -3.70 -11.44 -9.82
C PHE A 56 -3.61 -12.16 -8.46
N ALA A 57 -4.11 -13.39 -8.36
CA ALA A 57 -4.16 -14.16 -7.10
C ALA A 57 -2.91 -15.01 -6.85
N GLY A 58 -1.72 -14.48 -7.17
CA GLY A 58 -0.44 -15.20 -7.07
C GLY A 58 -0.15 -15.84 -5.70
N PRO A 59 0.81 -16.79 -5.64
CA PRO A 59 1.01 -17.74 -4.53
C PRO A 59 1.60 -17.14 -3.24
N SER A 60 2.00 -15.87 -3.25
CA SER A 60 2.59 -15.20 -2.08
C SER A 60 1.54 -14.93 -1.00
N HIS A 61 1.85 -15.15 0.29
CA HIS A 61 0.99 -14.80 1.43
C HIS A 61 1.27 -13.40 2.01
N ALA A 62 2.08 -12.57 1.31
CA ALA A 62 2.37 -11.21 1.73
C ALA A 62 1.08 -10.35 1.85
N PRO A 63 1.07 -9.34 2.75
CA PRO A 63 -0.07 -8.45 2.88
C PRO A 63 -0.33 -7.68 1.58
N ASP A 64 -1.58 -7.29 1.36
CA ASP A 64 -1.94 -6.48 0.20
C ASP A 64 -1.46 -5.04 0.38
N VAL A 65 -1.29 -4.32 -0.73
CA VAL A 65 -0.93 -2.91 -0.75
C VAL A 65 -1.98 -2.15 -1.53
N ILE A 66 -2.72 -1.28 -0.84
CA ILE A 66 -3.73 -0.42 -1.43
C ILE A 66 -3.10 0.96 -1.65
N LEU A 67 -2.99 1.37 -2.90
CA LEU A 67 -2.41 2.64 -3.32
C LEU A 67 -3.52 3.62 -3.68
N TYR A 68 -3.47 4.79 -3.06
CA TYR A 68 -4.36 5.91 -3.30
C TYR A 68 -3.59 7.08 -3.94
N PRO A 69 -3.40 7.06 -5.27
CA PRO A 69 -2.51 7.99 -5.96
C PRO A 69 -3.18 9.36 -6.19
N MET A 70 -2.36 10.37 -6.51
CA MET A 70 -2.85 11.65 -7.04
C MET A 70 -3.15 11.57 -8.55
N THR A 71 -2.40 10.74 -9.28
CA THR A 71 -2.47 10.59 -10.73
C THR A 71 -2.87 9.17 -11.13
N ASP A 72 -3.39 9.00 -12.33
CA ASP A 72 -3.70 7.66 -12.85
C ASP A 72 -2.44 6.97 -13.41
N TRP A 73 -2.56 5.66 -13.63
CA TRP A 73 -1.48 4.81 -14.13
C TRP A 73 -0.98 5.18 -15.54
N HIS A 74 -1.82 5.78 -16.38
CA HIS A 74 -1.66 5.85 -17.84
C HIS A 74 -1.11 7.16 -18.36
N THR A 75 -0.96 8.18 -17.52
CA THR A 75 -0.45 9.50 -17.93
C THR A 75 1.07 9.52 -18.05
N ARG A 76 1.78 9.37 -16.93
CA ARG A 76 3.25 9.32 -16.83
C ARG A 76 3.65 8.43 -15.67
N ILE A 77 4.82 7.82 -15.76
CA ILE A 77 5.40 7.10 -14.62
C ILE A 77 5.75 8.16 -13.56
N GLN A 78 5.13 8.04 -12.40
CA GLN A 78 5.40 8.85 -11.22
C GLN A 78 5.71 7.94 -10.02
N ARG A 79 5.95 8.57 -8.88
CA ARG A 79 6.30 7.91 -7.62
C ARG A 79 5.31 6.80 -7.26
N SER A 80 4.00 7.03 -7.32
CA SER A 80 3.01 5.99 -6.95
C SER A 80 3.10 4.74 -7.84
N GLN A 81 3.42 4.87 -9.13
CA GLN A 81 3.63 3.73 -10.04
C GLN A 81 4.96 3.02 -9.75
N GLN A 82 6.03 3.77 -9.44
CA GLN A 82 7.30 3.18 -9.00
C GLN A 82 7.11 2.39 -7.71
N LEU A 83 6.36 2.95 -6.74
CA LEU A 83 6.00 2.28 -5.50
C LEU A 83 5.23 0.99 -5.76
N ALA A 84 4.17 1.06 -6.58
CA ALA A 84 3.39 -0.10 -6.99
C ALA A 84 4.25 -1.23 -7.58
N ARG A 85 5.13 -0.89 -8.53
CA ARG A 85 6.00 -1.86 -9.21
C ARG A 85 6.95 -2.55 -8.25
N ALA A 86 7.55 -1.81 -7.32
CA ALA A 86 8.50 -2.43 -6.39
C ALA A 86 7.80 -3.29 -5.34
N PHE A 87 6.62 -2.90 -4.85
CA PHE A 87 5.81 -3.77 -3.99
C PHE A 87 5.40 -5.05 -4.71
N ALA A 88 4.98 -4.95 -5.98
CA ALA A 88 4.64 -6.11 -6.78
C ALA A 88 5.87 -7.03 -7.01
N ALA A 89 7.05 -6.45 -7.26
CA ALA A 89 8.31 -7.19 -7.40
C ALA A 89 8.72 -7.90 -6.10
N LEU A 90 8.33 -7.38 -4.94
CA LEU A 90 8.49 -8.03 -3.63
C LEU A 90 7.41 -9.07 -3.34
N GLY A 91 6.50 -9.35 -4.28
CA GLY A 91 5.48 -10.39 -4.16
C GLY A 91 4.19 -9.95 -3.46
N HIS A 92 3.98 -8.65 -3.25
CA HIS A 92 2.70 -8.13 -2.76
C HIS A 92 1.68 -8.06 -3.89
N ARG A 93 0.39 -8.23 -3.55
CA ARG A 93 -0.70 -7.81 -4.44
C ARG A 93 -0.94 -6.33 -4.26
N VAL A 94 -0.97 -5.60 -5.36
CA VAL A 94 -1.08 -4.15 -5.36
C VAL A 94 -2.40 -3.75 -5.99
N LEU A 95 -3.23 -3.09 -5.19
CA LEU A 95 -4.50 -2.52 -5.60
C LEU A 95 -4.28 -1.02 -5.84
N TYR A 96 -4.19 -0.61 -7.10
CA TYR A 96 -3.96 0.77 -7.50
C TYR A 96 -5.29 1.44 -7.83
N LEU A 97 -5.67 2.49 -7.11
CA LEU A 97 -6.95 3.16 -7.34
C LEU A 97 -6.83 4.19 -8.45
N ASN A 98 -7.78 4.17 -9.37
CA ASN A 98 -7.87 5.20 -10.39
C ASN A 98 -8.52 6.48 -9.82
N PRO A 99 -7.86 7.65 -9.87
CA PRO A 99 -8.34 8.87 -9.22
C PRO A 99 -9.48 9.59 -9.97
N HIS A 100 -9.87 9.11 -11.15
CA HIS A 100 -10.89 9.78 -11.97
C HIS A 100 -12.33 9.51 -11.51
N LEU A 101 -12.53 8.54 -10.61
CA LEU A 101 -13.77 8.32 -9.83
C LEU A 101 -15.08 8.33 -10.62
N GLY A 102 -15.04 7.86 -11.86
CA GLY A 102 -16.21 7.79 -12.75
C GLY A 102 -15.97 8.51 -14.08
N ARG A 103 -15.14 9.55 -14.13
CA ARG A 103 -14.96 10.40 -15.33
C ARG A 103 -14.41 9.65 -16.54
N GLN A 104 -13.67 8.58 -16.30
CA GLN A 104 -13.05 7.76 -17.34
C GLN A 104 -14.02 6.77 -17.99
N PHE A 105 -15.16 6.47 -17.37
CA PHE A 105 -16.12 5.52 -17.94
C PHE A 105 -16.83 6.11 -19.17
N ASP A 106 -17.16 5.29 -20.14
CA ASP A 106 -17.93 5.65 -21.35
C ASP A 106 -19.44 5.77 -21.10
N THR A 107 -19.95 5.04 -20.10
CA THR A 107 -21.35 5.08 -19.67
C THR A 107 -21.58 5.95 -18.44
N VAL A 108 -22.83 6.37 -18.23
CA VAL A 108 -23.24 7.13 -17.03
C VAL A 108 -23.80 6.21 -15.93
N PRO A 109 -23.74 6.62 -14.64
CA PRO A 109 -24.21 5.81 -13.51
C PRO A 109 -25.68 5.40 -13.55
N LEU A 110 -26.49 6.01 -14.42
CA LEU A 110 -27.90 5.64 -14.60
C LEU A 110 -28.05 4.26 -15.28
N PHE A 111 -27.18 3.93 -16.23
CA PHE A 111 -27.26 2.70 -17.03
C PHE A 111 -26.33 1.61 -16.50
N ASP A 112 -25.22 2.00 -15.88
CA ASP A 112 -24.22 1.07 -15.37
C ASP A 112 -23.59 1.62 -14.09
N ARG A 113 -23.85 0.95 -12.98
CA ARG A 113 -23.33 1.30 -11.66
C ARG A 113 -22.10 0.48 -11.27
N GLU A 114 -21.73 -0.50 -12.08
CA GLU A 114 -20.67 -1.44 -11.73
C GLU A 114 -19.29 -0.77 -11.76
N HIS A 115 -18.46 -1.15 -10.79
CA HIS A 115 -17.04 -0.80 -10.78
C HIS A 115 -16.26 -1.71 -11.72
N ARG A 116 -15.07 -1.30 -12.14
CA ARG A 116 -14.19 -2.11 -12.99
C ARG A 116 -12.88 -2.39 -12.31
N VAL A 117 -12.33 -3.54 -12.61
CA VAL A 117 -10.97 -3.90 -12.24
C VAL A 117 -10.23 -4.41 -13.45
N SER A 118 -9.02 -3.89 -13.65
CA SER A 118 -8.13 -4.24 -14.75
C SER A 118 -6.85 -4.83 -14.19
N CYS A 119 -6.28 -5.85 -14.83
CA CYS A 119 -4.94 -6.33 -14.49
C CYS A 119 -3.92 -5.53 -15.31
N LEU A 120 -3.07 -4.76 -14.65
CA LEU A 120 -2.09 -3.91 -15.31
C LEU A 120 -0.84 -4.70 -15.70
N ALA A 121 -0.22 -5.35 -14.72
CA ALA A 121 0.97 -6.18 -14.89
C ALA A 121 1.21 -7.03 -13.65
N GLY A 122 1.50 -8.32 -13.82
CA GLY A 122 1.81 -9.23 -12.72
C GLY A 122 0.80 -9.15 -11.57
N ASN A 123 1.28 -8.77 -10.38
CA ASN A 123 0.47 -8.63 -9.17
C ASN A 123 -0.07 -7.19 -8.96
N ILE A 124 -0.34 -6.44 -10.02
CA ILE A 124 -0.89 -5.07 -9.96
C ILE A 124 -2.24 -5.02 -10.65
N ALA A 125 -3.28 -4.67 -9.90
CA ALA A 125 -4.63 -4.43 -10.40
C ALA A 125 -4.98 -2.95 -10.26
N GLU A 126 -5.63 -2.40 -11.29
CA GLU A 126 -6.22 -1.06 -11.25
C GLU A 126 -7.70 -1.16 -10.91
N LEU A 127 -8.14 -0.47 -9.86
CA LEU A 127 -9.54 -0.38 -9.45
C LEU A 127 -10.15 0.94 -9.92
N HIS A 128 -11.15 0.85 -10.79
CA HIS A 128 -11.94 1.98 -11.26
C HIS A 128 -13.28 2.02 -10.52
N VAL A 129 -13.38 2.96 -9.56
CA VAL A 129 -14.62 3.21 -8.82
C VAL A 129 -15.46 4.25 -9.53
N ARG A 130 -16.77 4.03 -9.54
CA ARG A 130 -17.76 4.96 -10.09
C ARG A 130 -18.51 5.65 -8.97
N LEU A 131 -18.37 6.96 -8.85
CA LEU A 131 -19.17 7.74 -7.92
C LEU A 131 -20.42 8.32 -8.60
N PRO A 132 -21.54 8.51 -7.86
CA PRO A 132 -22.75 9.16 -8.38
C PRO A 132 -22.53 10.60 -8.81
N ARG A 133 -21.60 11.30 -8.13
CA ARG A 133 -21.08 12.61 -8.49
C ARG A 133 -19.63 12.42 -8.86
N GLU A 134 -19.21 12.93 -10.00
CA GLU A 134 -17.81 12.82 -10.45
C GLU A 134 -17.03 14.03 -9.92
N PRO A 135 -16.30 13.95 -8.80
CA PRO A 135 -15.58 15.11 -8.24
C PRO A 135 -14.40 15.51 -9.13
N VAL A 136 -13.95 16.75 -8.97
CA VAL A 136 -12.59 17.13 -9.39
C VAL A 136 -11.70 16.94 -8.17
N PHE A 137 -10.69 16.07 -8.29
CA PHE A 137 -9.92 15.57 -7.16
C PHE A 137 -9.24 16.67 -6.32
N HIS A 138 -8.85 17.81 -6.92
CA HIS A 138 -8.22 18.95 -6.23
C HIS A 138 -9.18 20.05 -5.75
N HIS A 139 -10.50 19.89 -5.95
CA HIS A 139 -11.49 20.91 -5.57
C HIS A 139 -12.14 20.69 -4.21
N ARG A 140 -12.22 19.43 -3.73
CA ARG A 140 -12.86 19.10 -2.45
C ARG A 140 -12.47 17.71 -1.96
N ARG A 141 -12.72 17.47 -0.67
CA ARG A 141 -12.72 16.13 -0.06
C ARG A 141 -13.90 15.28 -0.57
N LEU A 142 -13.75 13.95 -0.53
CA LEU A 142 -14.88 13.05 -0.65
C LEU A 142 -15.82 13.23 0.54
N SER A 143 -17.13 13.13 0.30
CA SER A 143 -18.09 12.98 1.40
C SER A 143 -18.01 11.56 1.98
N ALA A 144 -18.44 11.39 3.23
CA ALA A 144 -18.46 10.07 3.87
C ALA A 144 -19.23 9.01 3.06
N ALA A 145 -20.31 9.40 2.36
CA ALA A 145 -21.05 8.50 1.48
C ALA A 145 -20.23 8.09 0.23
N GLU A 146 -19.47 9.00 -0.37
CA GLU A 146 -18.60 8.69 -1.51
C GLU A 146 -17.41 7.83 -1.09
N ALA A 147 -16.78 8.16 0.04
CA ALA A 147 -15.69 7.38 0.61
C ALA A 147 -16.10 5.93 0.91
N ARG A 148 -17.32 5.72 1.43
CA ARG A 148 -17.90 4.39 1.65
C ARG A 148 -18.08 3.59 0.35
N ILE A 149 -18.44 4.24 -0.76
CA ILE A 149 -18.54 3.56 -2.07
C ILE A 149 -17.15 3.07 -2.51
N VAL A 150 -16.12 3.89 -2.34
CA VAL A 150 -14.74 3.49 -2.67
C VAL A 150 -14.28 2.33 -1.78
N ALA A 151 -14.51 2.42 -0.47
CA ALA A 151 -14.14 1.35 0.46
C ALA A 151 -14.88 0.04 0.16
N ALA A 152 -16.19 0.08 -0.08
CA ALA A 152 -16.98 -1.10 -0.44
C ALA A 152 -16.49 -1.76 -1.74
N ALA A 153 -16.00 -0.96 -2.69
CA ALA A 153 -15.38 -1.48 -3.91
C ALA A 153 -14.05 -2.21 -3.61
N ILE A 154 -13.23 -1.66 -2.70
CA ILE A 154 -11.99 -2.31 -2.24
C ILE A 154 -12.32 -3.60 -1.50
N GLU A 155 -13.25 -3.57 -0.55
CA GLU A 155 -13.70 -4.73 0.23
C GLU A 155 -14.17 -5.86 -0.69
N ARG A 156 -15.07 -5.56 -1.62
CA ARG A 156 -15.57 -6.52 -2.61
C ARG A 156 -14.43 -7.09 -3.48
N LEU A 157 -13.46 -6.27 -3.87
CA LEU A 157 -12.30 -6.75 -4.60
C LEU A 157 -11.45 -7.68 -3.73
N THR A 158 -11.16 -7.31 -2.49
CA THR A 158 -10.36 -8.11 -1.54
C THR A 158 -11.02 -9.45 -1.20
N GLU A 159 -12.35 -9.49 -1.07
CA GLU A 159 -13.12 -10.71 -0.90
C GLU A 159 -12.96 -11.64 -2.11
N ARG A 160 -13.07 -11.11 -3.34
CA ARG A 160 -12.97 -11.89 -4.58
C ARG A 160 -11.60 -12.54 -4.80
N ILE A 161 -10.54 -11.88 -4.36
CA ILE A 161 -9.16 -12.34 -4.56
C ILE A 161 -8.64 -13.15 -3.37
N GLY A 162 -9.43 -13.27 -2.30
CA GLY A 162 -9.03 -13.88 -1.04
C GLY A 162 -8.49 -12.83 -0.05
N PRO A 163 -9.18 -12.57 1.07
CA PRO A 163 -8.85 -11.47 1.98
C PRO A 163 -7.51 -11.70 2.68
N ARG A 164 -6.75 -10.62 2.85
CA ARG A 164 -5.46 -10.58 3.56
C ARG A 164 -5.35 -9.27 4.33
N PRO A 165 -4.47 -9.21 5.34
CA PRO A 165 -4.06 -7.92 5.92
C PRO A 165 -3.54 -6.99 4.81
N ALA A 166 -3.85 -5.70 4.87
CA ALA A 166 -3.42 -4.74 3.86
C ALA A 166 -2.73 -3.51 4.45
N LEU A 167 -1.81 -2.92 3.68
CA LEU A 167 -1.19 -1.63 3.92
C LEU A 167 -1.83 -0.57 3.02
N GLN A 168 -2.12 0.60 3.57
CA GLN A 168 -2.74 1.69 2.82
C GLN A 168 -1.72 2.80 2.58
N LEU A 169 -1.31 3.01 1.32
CA LEU A 169 -0.42 4.11 0.96
C LEU A 169 -1.21 5.23 0.29
N VAL A 170 -1.36 6.33 1.02
CA VAL A 170 -2.14 7.50 0.60
C VAL A 170 -1.23 8.60 0.10
N SER A 171 -1.26 8.88 -1.20
CA SER A 171 -0.47 9.96 -1.82
C SER A 171 -1.26 11.26 -1.94
N PHE A 172 -2.57 11.28 -1.67
CA PHE A 172 -3.35 12.53 -1.75
C PHE A 172 -4.47 12.60 -0.70
N PRO A 173 -4.67 13.74 -0.01
CA PRO A 173 -5.59 13.83 1.14
C PRO A 173 -7.05 13.48 0.85
N VAL A 174 -7.49 13.59 -0.40
CA VAL A 174 -8.87 13.28 -0.83
C VAL A 174 -9.31 11.87 -0.42
N TRP A 175 -8.35 10.95 -0.28
CA TRP A 175 -8.55 9.54 0.02
C TRP A 175 -8.58 9.21 1.51
N MET A 176 -8.22 10.15 2.39
CA MET A 176 -8.07 9.89 3.82
C MET A 176 -9.36 9.39 4.47
N GLU A 177 -10.52 9.85 4.01
CA GLU A 177 -11.80 9.37 4.53
C GLU A 177 -12.03 7.89 4.21
N THR A 178 -11.68 7.45 2.99
CA THR A 178 -11.73 6.05 2.58
C THR A 178 -10.73 5.20 3.36
N ALA A 179 -9.49 5.67 3.46
CA ALA A 179 -8.43 4.94 4.15
C ALA A 179 -8.70 4.83 5.66
N GLY A 180 -9.21 5.91 6.26
CA GLY A 180 -9.65 5.94 7.64
C GLY A 180 -10.83 5.00 7.90
N TRP A 181 -11.70 4.79 6.92
CA TRP A 181 -12.78 3.81 7.04
C TRP A 181 -12.24 2.38 7.11
N LEU A 182 -11.42 1.97 6.14
CA LEU A 182 -10.80 0.63 6.13
C LEU A 182 -9.89 0.39 7.34
N ARG A 183 -9.26 1.42 7.86
CA ARG A 183 -8.50 1.33 9.11
C ARG A 183 -9.39 0.99 10.31
N ARG A 184 -10.58 1.60 10.42
CA ARG A 184 -11.50 1.35 11.54
C ARG A 184 -12.09 -0.06 11.49
N GLU A 185 -12.48 -0.53 10.31
CA GLU A 185 -13.12 -1.85 10.17
C GLU A 185 -12.12 -3.00 10.15
N HIS A 186 -11.02 -2.84 9.41
CA HIS A 186 -10.10 -3.95 9.14
C HIS A 186 -8.75 -3.80 9.85
N GLY A 187 -8.51 -2.67 10.52
CA GLY A 187 -7.23 -2.41 11.18
C GLY A 187 -6.07 -2.15 10.23
N PHE A 188 -6.35 -1.86 8.95
CA PHE A 188 -5.31 -1.63 7.94
C PHE A 188 -4.57 -0.32 8.21
N PRO A 189 -3.25 -0.36 8.48
CA PRO A 189 -2.48 0.84 8.79
C PRO A 189 -2.41 1.80 7.60
N VAL A 190 -2.37 3.08 7.91
CA VAL A 190 -2.34 4.18 6.93
C VAL A 190 -0.97 4.84 6.91
N ILE A 191 -0.35 4.81 5.74
CA ILE A 191 0.90 5.49 5.43
C ILE A 191 0.55 6.69 4.53
N TYR A 192 0.86 7.90 4.97
CA TYR A 192 0.70 9.10 4.14
C TYR A 192 2.01 9.42 3.43
N ASP A 193 1.99 9.47 2.09
CA ASP A 193 3.15 9.75 1.24
C ASP A 193 3.15 11.25 0.85
N CYS A 194 3.76 12.07 1.70
CA CYS A 194 3.99 13.49 1.49
C CYS A 194 5.14 13.70 0.49
N HIS A 195 4.78 13.70 -0.80
CA HIS A 195 5.74 13.79 -1.89
C HIS A 195 5.84 15.16 -2.53
N ASP A 196 4.87 16.03 -2.28
CA ASP A 196 4.73 17.39 -2.79
C ASP A 196 4.25 18.33 -1.67
N LEU A 197 4.56 19.63 -1.79
CA LEU A 197 4.02 20.66 -0.90
C LEU A 197 2.71 21.19 -1.48
N LEU A 198 1.55 20.74 -0.99
CA LEU A 198 0.26 21.09 -1.59
C LEU A 198 -0.05 22.59 -1.53
N GLU A 199 0.41 23.29 -0.49
CA GLU A 199 0.30 24.75 -0.37
C GLU A 199 0.97 25.51 -1.54
N GLY A 200 1.97 24.90 -2.18
CA GLY A 200 2.65 25.47 -3.33
C GLY A 200 1.84 25.44 -4.63
N PHE A 201 0.68 24.77 -4.67
CA PHE A 201 -0.12 24.62 -5.89
C PHE A 201 -1.32 25.58 -5.90
N PRO A 202 -1.43 26.46 -6.91
CA PRO A 202 -2.46 27.50 -6.95
C PRO A 202 -3.90 26.97 -7.09
N ASN A 203 -4.05 25.72 -7.52
CA ASN A 203 -5.36 25.11 -7.83
C ASN A 203 -5.87 24.15 -6.75
N VAL A 204 -5.16 24.00 -5.62
CA VAL A 204 -5.60 23.12 -4.52
C VAL A 204 -6.57 23.90 -3.62
N ALA A 205 -7.78 23.35 -3.44
CA ALA A 205 -8.78 23.99 -2.61
C ALA A 205 -8.33 24.05 -1.12
N PRO A 206 -8.67 25.11 -0.36
CA PRO A 206 -8.29 25.24 1.06
C PRO A 206 -8.68 24.03 1.91
N GLY A 207 -9.85 23.45 1.65
CA GLY A 207 -10.31 22.25 2.35
C GLY A 207 -9.43 21.01 2.14
N LEU A 208 -8.59 20.96 1.10
CA LEU A 208 -7.60 19.90 0.91
C LEU A 208 -6.27 20.20 1.63
N LEU A 209 -5.91 21.47 1.80
CA LEU A 209 -4.75 21.86 2.62
C LEU A 209 -4.99 21.52 4.09
N GLU A 210 -6.21 21.78 4.58
CA GLU A 210 -6.64 21.30 5.90
C GLU A 210 -6.62 19.76 5.95
N ALA A 211 -7.02 19.09 4.87
CA ALA A 211 -7.08 17.62 4.83
C ALA A 211 -5.67 17.00 4.90
N GLU A 212 -4.67 17.67 4.35
CA GLU A 212 -3.27 17.24 4.45
C GLU A 212 -2.77 17.30 5.88
N GLN A 213 -3.10 18.35 6.62
CA GLN A 213 -2.74 18.44 8.04
C GLN A 213 -3.41 17.33 8.86
N ASP A 214 -4.68 17.04 8.57
CA ASP A 214 -5.41 15.91 9.16
C ASP A 214 -4.74 14.57 8.78
N ALA A 215 -4.29 14.43 7.53
CA ALA A 215 -3.63 13.24 7.03
C ALA A 215 -2.32 12.95 7.77
N LEU A 216 -1.47 13.96 7.91
CA LEU A 216 -0.20 13.88 8.64
C LEU A 216 -0.41 13.50 10.11
N ALA A 217 -1.46 14.05 10.73
CA ALA A 217 -1.82 13.74 12.11
C ALA A 217 -2.33 12.29 12.26
N ALA A 218 -3.22 11.86 11.36
CA ALA A 218 -3.91 10.59 11.45
C ALA A 218 -3.07 9.39 10.99
N ALA A 219 -2.10 9.58 10.08
CA ALA A 219 -1.30 8.50 9.53
C ALA A 219 -0.47 7.79 10.61
N ASP A 220 -0.35 6.46 10.49
CA ASP A 220 0.53 5.63 11.32
C ASP A 220 1.99 5.85 10.96
N LEU A 221 2.26 6.21 9.71
CA LEU A 221 3.57 6.55 9.20
C LEU A 221 3.47 7.66 8.14
N VAL A 222 4.38 8.62 8.16
CA VAL A 222 4.50 9.65 7.14
C VAL A 222 5.77 9.42 6.33
N LEU A 223 5.67 9.38 5.01
CA LEU A 223 6.83 9.39 4.13
C LEU A 223 7.04 10.80 3.60
N PHE A 224 8.29 11.23 3.57
CA PHE A 224 8.68 12.47 2.91
C PHE A 224 9.56 12.16 1.69
N SER A 225 9.24 12.76 0.54
CA SER A 225 10.07 12.60 -0.67
C SER A 225 11.38 13.39 -0.60
N SER A 226 11.46 14.41 0.25
CA SER A 226 12.64 15.26 0.39
C SER A 226 12.85 15.72 1.82
N ARG A 227 14.10 16.09 2.14
CA ARG A 227 14.44 16.65 3.44
C ARG A 227 13.74 17.98 3.67
N PHE A 228 13.62 18.80 2.62
CA PHE A 228 12.88 20.05 2.66
C PHE A 228 11.43 19.86 3.14
N LEU A 229 10.70 18.89 2.58
CA LEU A 229 9.34 18.60 3.02
C LEU A 229 9.29 18.13 4.48
N ALA A 230 10.23 17.26 4.88
CA ALA A 230 10.30 16.80 6.26
C ALA A 230 10.55 17.97 7.23
N GLU A 231 11.55 18.81 6.97
CA GLU A 231 11.89 19.98 7.79
C GLU A 231 10.72 20.97 7.85
N HIS A 232 10.12 21.29 6.70
CA HIS A 232 8.96 22.18 6.60
C HIS A 232 7.80 21.75 7.51
N TRP A 233 7.51 20.45 7.56
CA TRP A 233 6.43 19.90 8.38
C TRP A 233 6.83 19.70 9.84
N LEU A 234 8.08 19.33 10.14
CA LEU A 234 8.57 19.19 11.51
C LEU A 234 8.58 20.52 12.27
N GLU A 235 8.93 21.62 11.59
CA GLU A 235 8.84 22.97 12.19
C GLU A 235 7.42 23.30 12.67
N ARG A 236 6.41 22.84 11.93
CA ARG A 236 4.99 23.10 12.23
C ARG A 236 4.38 22.04 13.17
N ARG A 237 4.88 20.80 13.08
CA ARG A 237 4.31 19.59 13.69
C ARG A 237 5.43 18.65 14.18
N PRO A 238 6.16 19.00 15.25
CA PRO A 238 7.29 18.21 15.75
C PRO A 238 6.92 16.77 16.12
N GLU A 239 5.66 16.50 16.47
CA GLU A 239 5.17 15.17 16.84
C GLU A 239 5.24 14.13 15.72
N ILE A 240 5.38 14.57 14.45
CA ILE A 240 5.54 13.70 13.30
C ILE A 240 6.89 12.98 13.31
N GLU A 241 7.92 13.53 13.98
CA GLU A 241 9.28 12.99 14.02
C GLU A 241 9.31 11.51 14.41
N ALA A 242 8.49 11.11 15.39
CA ALA A 242 8.42 9.74 15.90
C ALA A 242 7.88 8.73 14.89
N LYS A 243 7.22 9.19 13.81
CA LYS A 243 6.50 8.38 12.84
C LYS A 243 6.77 8.80 11.40
N MET A 244 7.93 9.40 11.10
CA MET A 244 8.31 9.77 9.74
C MET A 244 9.43 8.91 9.17
N LEU A 245 9.49 8.84 7.83
CA LEU A 245 10.62 8.30 7.08
C LEU A 245 10.90 9.14 5.84
N LEU A 246 12.18 9.44 5.63
CA LEU A 246 12.63 10.03 4.38
C LEU A 246 12.78 8.94 3.31
N VAL A 247 12.05 9.06 2.22
CA VAL A 247 12.04 8.14 1.07
C VAL A 247 12.12 8.95 -0.20
N ARG A 248 13.34 9.15 -0.70
CA ARG A 248 13.59 10.01 -1.87
C ARG A 248 12.84 9.53 -3.11
N ASN A 249 12.49 10.46 -3.99
CA ASN A 249 11.97 10.12 -5.32
C ASN A 249 13.01 9.27 -6.06
N ALA A 250 12.59 8.11 -6.54
CA ALA A 250 13.47 7.13 -7.16
C ALA A 250 13.69 7.46 -8.64
N ALA A 251 14.95 7.49 -9.07
CA ALA A 251 15.33 7.27 -10.45
C ALA A 251 15.53 5.75 -10.59
N ASP A 252 14.62 5.06 -11.29
CA ASP A 252 14.58 3.69 -11.84
C ASP A 252 15.21 2.46 -11.11
N ALA A 253 16.15 2.62 -10.18
CA ALA A 253 16.88 1.55 -9.48
C ALA A 253 16.54 1.52 -7.98
N TRP A 254 15.26 1.40 -7.63
CA TRP A 254 14.83 1.34 -6.22
C TRP A 254 14.90 -0.08 -5.65
N SER A 255 15.66 -0.27 -4.56
CA SER A 255 15.53 -1.46 -3.71
C SER A 255 14.47 -1.21 -2.62
N ALA A 256 13.24 -1.66 -2.86
CA ALA A 256 12.13 -1.47 -1.93
C ALA A 256 12.27 -2.27 -0.60
N GLY A 257 13.17 -3.26 -0.56
CA GLY A 257 13.36 -4.15 0.59
C GLY A 257 13.70 -3.44 1.91
N PRO A 258 14.78 -2.63 1.99
CA PRO A 258 15.16 -1.93 3.23
C PRO A 258 14.09 -0.97 3.77
N TRP A 259 13.39 -0.27 2.86
CA TRP A 259 12.30 0.62 3.24
C TRP A 259 11.08 -0.18 3.73
N LEU A 260 10.70 -1.24 3.02
CA LEU A 260 9.62 -2.14 3.42
C LEU A 260 9.90 -2.78 4.78
N MET A 261 11.14 -3.21 5.05
CA MET A 261 11.53 -3.75 6.35
C MET A 261 11.38 -2.72 7.47
N ARG A 262 11.61 -1.44 7.18
CA ARG A 262 11.41 -0.35 8.14
C ARG A 262 9.92 -0.06 8.38
N VAL A 263 9.12 -0.07 7.33
CA VAL A 263 7.65 0.01 7.41
C VAL A 263 7.09 -1.16 8.21
N LEU A 264 7.39 -2.39 7.83
CA LEU A 264 6.97 -3.60 8.53
C LEU A 264 7.42 -3.60 9.99
N ARG A 265 8.67 -3.19 10.28
CA ARG A 265 9.15 -3.04 11.66
C ARG A 265 8.28 -2.06 12.46
N ASN A 266 8.00 -0.88 11.93
CA ASN A 266 7.22 0.13 12.63
C ASN A 266 5.77 -0.34 12.83
N LEU A 267 5.18 -0.97 11.82
CA LEU A 267 3.84 -1.55 11.89
C LEU A 267 3.76 -2.72 12.88
N CYS A 268 4.78 -3.59 12.93
CA CYS A 268 4.89 -4.65 13.92
C CYS A 268 5.04 -4.08 15.34
N LEU A 269 5.87 -3.05 15.53
CA LEU A 269 6.03 -2.37 16.82
C LEU A 269 4.73 -1.73 17.28
N ASP A 270 3.97 -1.10 16.38
CA ASP A 270 2.68 -0.51 16.71
C ASP A 270 1.61 -1.56 16.98
N ARG A 271 1.63 -2.69 16.25
CA ARG A 271 0.75 -3.83 16.55
C ARG A 271 1.05 -4.44 17.92
N VAL A 272 2.33 -4.52 18.30
CA VAL A 272 2.76 -4.93 19.63
C VAL A 272 2.28 -3.92 20.68
N ARG A 273 2.49 -2.61 20.47
CA ARG A 273 1.99 -1.56 21.39
C ARG A 273 0.47 -1.56 21.55
N GLN A 274 -0.27 -1.81 20.47
CA GLN A 274 -1.73 -1.93 20.50
C GLN A 274 -2.18 -3.21 21.21
N ARG A 275 -1.47 -4.34 21.03
CA ARG A 275 -1.70 -5.57 21.80
C ARG A 275 -1.37 -5.37 23.29
N SER A 276 -0.27 -4.72 23.64
CA SER A 276 0.08 -4.41 25.04
C SER A 276 -0.93 -3.48 25.73
N ARG A 277 -1.71 -2.70 24.97
CA ARG A 277 -2.79 -1.85 25.48
C ARG A 277 -4.13 -2.57 25.63
N ARG A 278 -4.33 -3.72 24.97
CA ARG A 278 -5.48 -4.60 25.17
C ARG A 278 -5.04 -5.74 26.08
N VAL A 279 -5.30 -5.58 27.37
CA VAL A 279 -5.11 -6.59 28.42
C VAL A 279 -5.46 -7.99 27.92
N GLU A 280 -4.58 -8.94 28.25
CA GLU A 280 -4.55 -10.34 27.84
C GLU A 280 -5.90 -11.08 28.01
N CYS A 281 -6.18 -12.00 27.08
CA CYS A 281 -7.07 -13.13 27.30
C CYS A 281 -6.39 -14.38 26.75
N PRO A 282 -6.51 -15.55 27.41
CA PRO A 282 -5.61 -16.68 27.20
C PRO A 282 -5.85 -17.34 25.83
N LEU A 283 -4.76 -17.79 25.22
CA LEU A 283 -4.76 -18.66 24.06
C LEU A 283 -5.48 -19.98 24.39
N ASN A 284 -6.60 -20.24 23.74
CA ASN A 284 -7.12 -21.59 23.54
C ASN A 284 -7.74 -21.65 22.14
N GLU A 285 -7.06 -22.37 21.25
CA GLU A 285 -7.57 -23.50 20.47
C GLU A 285 -6.55 -23.84 19.39
N GLU A 286 -5.99 -25.04 19.48
CA GLU A 286 -5.12 -25.65 18.48
C GLU A 286 -5.88 -25.77 17.15
N VAL A 287 -5.44 -25.05 16.13
CA VAL A 287 -5.86 -25.31 14.75
C VAL A 287 -4.88 -26.30 14.15
N ALA A 288 -5.29 -27.56 14.09
CA ALA A 288 -4.62 -28.61 13.33
C ALA A 288 -4.55 -28.21 11.85
N VAL A 289 -3.33 -28.04 11.32
CA VAL A 289 -3.08 -27.88 9.89
C VAL A 289 -2.88 -29.29 9.31
N SER A 290 -3.80 -29.71 8.44
CA SER A 290 -3.71 -30.97 7.71
C SER A 290 -2.72 -30.84 6.54
N ASP A 291 -1.58 -31.52 6.63
CA ASP A 291 -0.63 -31.70 5.53
C ASP A 291 -1.04 -32.91 4.67
N ALA A 292 -1.45 -32.66 3.43
CA ALA A 292 -1.47 -33.66 2.38
C ALA A 292 -0.92 -33.04 1.09
N ASP A 293 0.04 -33.73 0.47
CA ASP A 293 0.66 -33.48 -0.85
C ASP A 293 1.89 -32.55 -0.92
N ALA A 294 2.93 -32.84 -0.13
CA ALA A 294 4.29 -32.36 -0.42
C ALA A 294 5.30 -33.53 -0.49
N ALA A 295 6.14 -33.54 -1.53
CA ALA A 295 7.22 -34.50 -1.68
C ALA A 295 8.16 -34.48 -0.45
N PRO A 296 8.68 -35.63 0.02
CA PRO A 296 9.35 -35.76 1.33
C PRO A 296 10.50 -34.75 1.53
N ASP A 297 11.32 -34.55 0.49
CA ASP A 297 12.50 -33.69 0.55
C ASP A 297 12.16 -32.19 0.68
N ALA A 298 11.07 -31.77 0.02
CA ALA A 298 10.58 -30.38 0.08
C ALA A 298 9.82 -30.08 1.38
N ALA A 299 9.31 -31.10 2.07
CA ALA A 299 8.67 -30.96 3.37
C ALA A 299 9.72 -30.77 4.49
N ASP A 300 10.82 -31.52 4.43
CA ASP A 300 11.94 -31.40 5.37
C ASP A 300 12.66 -30.05 5.22
N GLU A 301 12.90 -29.59 3.99
CA GLU A 301 13.51 -28.29 3.74
C GLU A 301 12.62 -27.12 4.22
N ARG A 302 11.30 -27.24 4.03
CA ARG A 302 10.32 -26.29 4.59
C ARG A 302 10.33 -26.29 6.12
N ARG A 303 10.37 -27.47 6.75
CA ARG A 303 10.42 -27.61 8.21
C ARG A 303 11.68 -26.97 8.79
N ARG A 304 12.85 -27.22 8.19
CA ARG A 304 14.14 -26.58 8.56
C ARG A 304 14.10 -25.07 8.39
N ALA A 305 13.51 -24.57 7.30
CA ALA A 305 13.37 -23.14 7.07
C ALA A 305 12.48 -22.47 8.13
N VAL A 306 11.37 -23.10 8.52
CA VAL A 306 10.49 -22.61 9.59
C VAL A 306 11.26 -22.52 10.92
N LEU A 307 11.96 -23.59 11.31
CA LEU A 307 12.76 -23.62 12.54
C LEU A 307 13.85 -22.55 12.56
N LEU A 308 14.50 -22.29 11.42
CA LEU A 308 15.50 -21.24 11.27
C LEU A 308 14.89 -19.85 11.47
N TRP A 309 13.75 -19.58 10.83
CA TRP A 309 13.10 -18.28 10.93
C TRP A 309 12.46 -18.02 12.31
N ASP A 310 11.99 -19.07 13.00
CA ASP A 310 11.53 -18.98 14.39
C ASP A 310 12.68 -18.67 15.34
N ALA A 311 13.85 -19.29 15.16
CA ALA A 311 15.04 -18.97 15.95
C ALA A 311 15.52 -17.52 15.69
N VAL A 312 15.45 -17.04 14.44
CA VAL A 312 15.74 -15.64 14.10
C VAL A 312 14.71 -14.68 14.74
N ALA A 313 13.46 -15.11 14.90
CA ALA A 313 12.43 -14.36 15.61
C ALA A 313 12.69 -14.23 17.13
N GLY A 314 13.57 -15.06 17.71
CA GLY A 314 14.04 -14.92 19.09
C GLY A 314 15.14 -13.88 19.30
N LEU A 315 15.79 -13.38 18.23
CA LEU A 315 16.86 -12.39 18.33
C LEU A 315 16.34 -11.01 18.73
N THR A 316 17.22 -10.19 19.34
CA THR A 316 16.89 -8.77 19.58
C THR A 316 16.62 -8.04 18.25
N PRO A 317 15.80 -6.97 18.24
CA PRO A 317 15.38 -6.32 16.99
C PRO A 317 16.55 -5.84 16.10
N LEU A 318 17.65 -5.37 16.71
CA LEU A 318 18.84 -4.91 16.00
C LEU A 318 19.65 -6.09 15.41
N GLN A 319 19.82 -7.17 16.17
CA GLN A 319 20.50 -8.39 15.72
C GLN A 319 19.72 -9.06 14.59
N ARG A 320 18.40 -9.16 14.73
CA ARG A 320 17.50 -9.69 13.70
C ARG A 320 17.59 -8.87 12.43
N GLY A 321 17.51 -7.55 12.55
CA GLY A 321 17.66 -6.63 11.41
C GLY A 321 18.97 -6.85 10.67
N ALA A 322 20.09 -6.93 11.38
CA ALA A 322 21.39 -7.21 10.78
C ALA A 322 21.43 -8.57 10.05
N VAL A 323 20.90 -9.64 10.66
CA VAL A 323 20.87 -10.99 10.06
C VAL A 323 20.03 -11.03 8.79
N VAL A 324 18.83 -10.45 8.80
CA VAL A 324 17.95 -10.42 7.63
C VAL A 324 18.58 -9.62 6.49
N LEU A 325 19.11 -8.44 6.78
CA LEU A 325 19.75 -7.60 5.77
C LEU A 325 20.99 -8.28 5.17
N ARG A 326 21.74 -9.04 5.97
CA ARG A 326 22.95 -9.73 5.50
C ARG A 326 22.68 -10.99 4.69
N TYR A 327 21.76 -11.85 5.14
CA TYR A 327 21.63 -13.22 4.62
C TYR A 327 20.38 -13.45 3.78
N ARG A 328 19.36 -12.57 3.88
CA ARG A 328 18.17 -12.61 3.02
C ARG A 328 18.23 -11.60 1.89
N HIS A 329 18.93 -10.50 2.09
CA HIS A 329 19.04 -9.41 1.11
C HIS A 329 20.47 -9.24 0.56
N ASP A 330 21.42 -10.09 0.97
CA ASP A 330 22.82 -10.10 0.51
C ASP A 330 23.53 -8.74 0.54
N LEU A 331 23.20 -7.89 1.51
CA LEU A 331 23.78 -6.55 1.60
C LEU A 331 25.20 -6.57 2.19
N PRO A 332 26.11 -5.69 1.71
CA PRO A 332 27.43 -5.51 2.29
C PRO A 332 27.35 -4.73 3.62
N TYR A 333 28.37 -4.89 4.47
CA TYR A 333 28.34 -4.37 5.86
C TYR A 333 28.19 -2.85 5.94
N VAL A 334 28.74 -2.13 4.95
CA VAL A 334 28.63 -0.67 4.84
C VAL A 334 27.18 -0.24 4.66
N GLU A 335 26.44 -0.90 3.75
CA GLU A 335 25.03 -0.61 3.51
C GLU A 335 24.14 -1.01 4.70
N ILE A 336 24.48 -2.10 5.39
CA ILE A 336 23.78 -2.51 6.62
C ILE A 336 23.97 -1.45 7.72
N ALA A 337 25.18 -0.91 7.85
CA ALA A 337 25.52 0.13 8.83
C ALA A 337 24.71 1.41 8.60
N GLU A 338 24.65 1.87 7.35
CA GLU A 338 23.80 2.99 6.94
C GLU A 338 22.30 2.71 7.21
N GLN A 339 21.82 1.50 6.90
CA GLN A 339 20.41 1.14 7.07
C GLN A 339 19.97 1.01 8.52
N LEU A 340 20.87 0.61 9.42
CA LEU A 340 20.63 0.48 10.85
C LEU A 340 21.01 1.74 11.65
N GLY A 341 21.62 2.73 11.00
CA GLY A 341 22.13 3.94 11.67
C GLY A 341 23.24 3.62 12.68
N LYS A 342 24.10 2.65 12.37
CA LYS A 342 25.21 2.17 13.20
C LYS A 342 26.54 2.26 12.44
N SER A 343 27.66 2.10 13.12
CA SER A 343 28.97 1.95 12.47
C SER A 343 29.12 0.54 11.88
N VAL A 344 29.98 0.41 10.86
CA VAL A 344 30.31 -0.87 10.22
C VAL A 344 30.83 -1.89 11.24
N ASP A 345 31.67 -1.44 12.17
CA ASP A 345 32.19 -2.28 13.26
C ASP A 345 31.08 -2.80 14.17
N HIS A 346 30.10 -1.95 14.50
CA HIS A 346 28.98 -2.35 15.34
C HIS A 346 28.06 -3.35 14.61
N VAL A 347 27.90 -3.25 13.29
CA VAL A 347 27.21 -4.27 12.50
C VAL A 347 27.92 -5.62 12.57
N GLY A 348 29.25 -5.62 12.48
CA GLY A 348 30.05 -6.84 12.66
C GLY A 348 29.81 -7.51 14.02
N VAL A 349 29.79 -6.72 15.09
CA VAL A 349 29.49 -7.21 16.45
C VAL A 349 28.06 -7.77 16.54
N LEU A 350 27.07 -7.07 15.99
CA LEU A 350 25.67 -7.51 16.00
C LEU A 350 25.46 -8.83 15.26
N LEU A 351 26.09 -8.99 14.08
CA LEU A 351 26.04 -10.24 13.32
C LEU A 351 26.71 -11.39 14.07
N HIS A 352 27.87 -11.12 14.69
CA HIS A 352 28.57 -12.13 15.47
C HIS A 352 27.75 -12.60 16.68
N GLN A 353 27.19 -11.68 17.45
CA GLN A 353 26.32 -11.99 18.58
C GLN A 353 25.07 -12.75 18.14
N ALA A 354 24.43 -12.32 17.05
CA ALA A 354 23.25 -12.99 16.51
C ALA A 354 23.55 -14.44 16.10
N LEU A 355 24.65 -14.67 15.39
CA LEU A 355 25.07 -16.02 14.99
C LEU A 355 25.41 -16.90 16.19
N ASN A 356 26.01 -16.36 17.25
CA ASN A 356 26.28 -17.12 18.47
C ASN A 356 24.99 -17.55 19.18
N VAL A 357 23.97 -16.68 19.22
CA VAL A 357 22.65 -17.03 19.76
C VAL A 357 21.97 -18.11 18.92
N LEU A 358 22.01 -17.99 17.58
CA LEU A 358 21.44 -19.00 16.68
C LEU A 358 22.15 -20.35 16.80
N ARG A 359 23.49 -20.35 16.90
CA ARG A 359 24.31 -21.55 17.10
C ARG A 359 24.10 -22.20 18.46
N ALA A 360 23.67 -21.45 19.47
CA ALA A 360 23.37 -21.96 20.80
C ALA A 360 21.94 -22.53 20.91
N SER A 361 21.07 -22.29 19.91
CA SER A 361 19.70 -22.79 19.90
C SER A 361 19.67 -24.33 19.83
N PRO A 362 19.08 -25.02 20.83
CA PRO A 362 18.98 -26.48 20.84
C PRO A 362 18.20 -27.02 19.63
N ALA A 363 17.16 -26.31 19.20
CA ALA A 363 16.32 -26.69 18.05
C ALA A 363 17.08 -26.65 16.72
N LEU A 364 17.98 -25.68 16.52
CA LEU A 364 18.80 -25.61 15.30
C LEU A 364 19.95 -26.60 15.30
N ARG A 365 20.50 -26.91 16.47
CA ARG A 365 21.57 -27.92 16.61
C ARG A 365 21.09 -29.33 16.28
N ALA A 366 19.83 -29.66 16.58
CA ALA A 366 19.30 -31.00 16.38
C ALA A 366 18.90 -31.30 14.92
N GLU A 367 18.45 -30.31 14.14
CA GLU A 367 17.82 -30.55 12.83
C GLU A 367 18.46 -29.82 11.63
N VAL A 368 19.29 -28.79 11.86
CA VAL A 368 19.83 -27.91 10.79
C VAL A 368 21.36 -27.87 10.77
N LEU A 369 22.03 -28.06 11.91
CA LEU A 369 23.49 -28.00 12.05
C LEU A 369 24.17 -29.37 12.28
N SER A 370 23.41 -30.46 12.27
CA SER A 370 23.91 -31.85 12.21
C SER A 370 24.21 -32.24 10.77
#